data_AF-A0A964LQP1-F1
#
_entry.id   AF-A0A964LQP1-F1
#
_cell.length_a   1.000
_cell.length_b   1.000
_cell.length_c   1.000
_cell.angle_alpha   90.00
_cell.angle_beta   90.00
_cell.angle_gamma   90.00
#
_symmetry.space_group_name_H-M   'P 1'
#
loop_
_entity.id
_entity.type
_entity.pdbx_description
1 polymer ?
#
loop_
_entity_poly.entity_id
_entity_poly.type
_entity_poly.pdbx_seq_one_letter_code
_entity_poly.pdbx_strand_id
1 'polypeptide(L)' 'EPLLTQSAFFRVHNRDDRIHNLYFVGAGTHPGAGIPGVIGSAKATAGLMLADLGAG' A
#
# COMPACT_ATOMS: atom_id res chain seq x y z
N GLU A 1 -9.39 -5.36 20.54
CA GLU A 1 -8.96 -4.56 19.37
C GLU A 1 -7.68 -5.18 18.81
N PRO A 2 -7.52 -5.34 17.48
CA PRO A 2 -6.31 -5.95 16.92
C PRO A 2 -5.09 -5.08 17.23
N LEU A 3 -4.00 -5.68 17.71
CA LEU A 3 -2.77 -4.92 17.97
C LEU A 3 -2.09 -4.56 16.63
N LEU A 4 -1.50 -3.37 16.55
CA LEU A 4 -0.81 -2.89 15.34
C LEU A 4 0.24 -3.91 14.86
N THR A 5 0.99 -4.49 15.79
CA THR A 5 2.05 -5.48 15.52
C THR A 5 1.53 -6.84 15.05
N GLN A 6 0.29 -7.22 15.43
CA GLN A 6 -0.30 -8.50 15.02
C GLN A 6 -0.74 -8.49 13.55
N SER A 7 -1.06 -7.32 12.99
CA SER A 7 -1.51 -7.20 11.59
C SER A 7 -0.50 -6.52 10.67
N ALA A 8 0.40 -5.68 11.20
CA ALA A 8 1.37 -4.95 10.39
C ALA A 8 2.37 -5.86 9.67
N PHE A 9 2.74 -6.99 10.28
CA PHE A 9 3.70 -7.94 9.70
C PHE A 9 3.19 -8.59 8.41
N PHE A 10 1.87 -8.74 8.28
CA PHE A 10 1.23 -9.33 7.10
C PHE A 10 0.76 -8.29 6.09
N ARG A 11 1.08 -7.00 6.27
CA ARG A 11 0.69 -5.98 5.31
C ARG A 11 1.53 -6.11 4.06
N VAL A 12 0.86 -6.23 2.92
CA VAL A 12 1.52 -6.26 1.62
C VAL A 12 2.08 -4.88 1.25
N HIS A 13 3.13 -4.86 0.43
CA HIS A 13 3.64 -3.62 -0.17
C HIS A 13 2.66 -3.09 -1.23
N ASN A 14 2.68 -1.78 -1.48
CA ASN A 14 1.80 -1.16 -2.48
C ASN A 14 2.08 -1.61 -3.92
N ARG A 15 3.24 -2.21 -4.18
CA ARG A 15 3.66 -2.75 -5.47
C ARG A 15 4.16 -4.19 -5.28
N ASP A 16 3.73 -5.09 -6.16
CA ASP A 16 4.26 -6.45 -6.20
C ASP A 16 5.69 -6.47 -6.75
N ASP A 17 6.54 -7.31 -6.17
CA ASP A 17 7.95 -7.42 -6.51
C ASP A 17 8.22 -8.32 -7.74
N ARG A 18 7.25 -9.14 -8.14
CA ARG A 18 7.38 -10.14 -9.21
C ARG A 18 6.45 -9.87 -10.38
N ILE A 19 5.24 -9.38 -10.13
CA ILE A 19 4.23 -9.12 -11.14
C ILE A 19 4.26 -7.63 -11.50
N HIS A 20 4.70 -7.35 -12.72
CA HIS A 20 4.71 -5.98 -13.24
C HIS A 20 3.30 -5.37 -13.32
N ASN A 21 3.21 -4.07 -13.00
CA ASN A 21 1.96 -3.30 -13.05
C ASN A 21 0.84 -3.86 -12.13
N LEU A 22 1.22 -4.60 -11.07
CA LEU A 22 0.32 -5.04 -10.01
C LEU A 22 0.56 -4.23 -8.73
N TYR A 23 -0.52 -3.67 -8.19
CA TYR A 23 -0.48 -2.81 -7.03
C TYR A 23 -1.56 -3.17 -6.02
N PHE A 24 -1.26 -2.94 -4.74
CA PHE A 24 -2.18 -3.14 -3.63
C PHE A 24 -2.44 -1.82 -2.90
N VAL A 25 -3.64 -1.69 -2.34
CA VAL A 25 -4.07 -0.50 -1.60
C VAL A 25 -5.14 -0.87 -0.58
N GLY A 26 -5.14 -0.19 0.57
CA GLY A 26 -6.22 -0.26 1.55
C GLY A 26 -5.73 -0.64 2.94
N ALA A 27 -6.65 -1.11 3.79
CA ALA A 27 -6.37 -1.30 5.22
C ALA A 27 -5.32 -2.39 5.50
N GLY A 28 -5.19 -3.37 4.60
CA GLY A 28 -4.22 -4.46 4.65
C GLY A 28 -2.88 -4.19 3.96
N THR A 29 -2.67 -2.99 3.42
CA THR A 29 -1.41 -2.57 2.77
C THR A 29 -0.65 -1.63 3.70
N HIS A 30 0.68 -1.53 3.60
CA HIS A 30 1.44 -0.54 4.37
C HIS A 30 1.62 0.76 3.55
N PRO A 31 1.36 1.97 4.10
CA PRO A 31 0.67 2.24 5.36
C PRO A 31 -0.80 1.82 5.29
N GLY A 32 -1.36 1.44 6.45
CA GLY A 32 -2.71 0.87 6.58
C GLY A 32 -3.17 0.80 8.04
N ALA A 33 -4.40 0.32 8.23
CA ALA A 33 -5.27 0.49 9.41
C ALA A 33 -5.86 1.90 9.61
N GLY A 34 -7.17 1.94 9.82
CA GLY A 34 -7.96 3.18 9.97
C GLY A 34 -8.06 4.00 8.69
N ILE A 35 -8.97 4.99 8.68
CA ILE A 35 -9.16 5.89 7.52
C ILE A 35 -7.86 6.62 7.13
N PRO A 36 -7.08 7.21 8.07
CA PRO A 36 -5.83 7.89 7.71
C PRO A 36 -4.82 6.94 7.05
N GLY A 37 -4.70 5.70 7.55
CA GLY A 37 -3.81 4.70 6.98
C GLY A 37 -4.24 4.28 5.57
N VAL A 38 -5.54 4.08 5.34
CA VAL A 38 -6.10 3.77 4.02
C VAL A 38 -5.84 4.90 3.00
N ILE A 39 -6.04 6.16 3.40
CA ILE A 39 -5.75 7.31 2.52
C ILE A 39 -4.25 7.41 2.23
N GLY A 40 -3.40 7.19 3.24
CA GLY A 40 -1.95 7.12 3.07
C GLY A 40 -1.54 6.01 2.10
N SER A 41 -2.18 4.84 2.20
CA SER A 41 -1.99 3.70 1.30
C SER A 41 -2.27 4.11 -0.14
N ALA A 42 -3.43 4.75 -0.38
CA ALA A 42 -3.85 5.18 -1.70
C ALA A 42 -2.87 6.19 -2.32
N LYS A 43 -2.41 7.16 -1.52
CA LYS A 43 -1.41 8.14 -1.97
C LYS A 43 -0.09 7.47 -2.36
N ALA A 44 0.40 6.52 -1.57
CA ALA A 44 1.63 5.79 -1.86
C ALA A 44 1.49 4.94 -3.14
N THR A 45 0.39 4.19 -3.28
CA THR A 45 0.11 3.38 -4.47
C THR A 45 0.04 4.24 -5.72
N ALA A 46 -0.69 5.36 -5.70
CA ALA A 46 -0.79 6.26 -6.85
C ALA A 46 0.58 6.83 -7.26
N GLY A 47 1.42 7.19 -6.30
CA GLY A 47 2.79 7.66 -6.57
C GLY A 47 3.64 6.60 -7.29
N LEU A 48 3.54 5.33 -6.88
CA LEU A 48 4.24 4.22 -7.54
C LEU A 48 3.75 4.00 -8.97
N MET A 49 2.42 4.06 -9.21
CA MET A 49 1.85 3.93 -10.54
C MET A 49 2.33 5.04 -11.48
N LEU A 50 2.35 6.29 -11.02
CA LEU A 50 2.84 7.42 -11.82
C LEU A 50 4.33 7.30 -12.14
N ALA A 51 5.14 6.88 -11.17
CA ALA A 51 6.56 6.63 -11.38
C ALA A 51 6.81 5.52 -12.40
N ASP A 52 6.05 4.42 -12.34
CA ASP A 52 6.17 3.30 -13.28
C ASP A 52 5.67 3.66 -14.69
N LEU A 53 4.71 4.58 -14.80
CA LEU A 53 4.23 5.12 -16.09
C LEU A 53 5.18 6.18 -16.69
N GLY A 54 6.23 6.59 -15.98
CA GLY A 54 7.14 7.65 -16.42
C GLY A 54 6.53 9.05 -16.40
N ALA A 55 5.47 9.27 -15.63
CA ALA A 55 4.74 10.54 -15.53
C ALA A 55 5.31 11.50 -14.46
N GLY A 56 6.61 11.40 -14.16
CA GLY A 56 7.30 12.13 -13.08
C GLY A 56 8.08 13.34 -13.56
#